data_AF-A0ABD3VVW2-F1
#
_entry.id   AF-A0ABD3VVW2-F1
#
_cell.length_a   1.000
_cell.length_b   1.000
_cell.length_c   1.000
_cell.angle_alpha   90.00
_cell.angle_beta   90.00
_cell.angle_gamma   90.00
#
_symmetry.space_group_name_H-M   'P 1'
#
loop_
_entity.id
_entity.type
_entity.pdbx_description
1 polymer ?
#
loop_
_entity_poly.entity_id
_entity_poly.type
_entity_poly.pdbx_seq_one_letter_code
_entity_poly.pdbx_strand_id
1 'polypeptide(L)'
;MDAQNQKQNAAGFLPHFEIPVHVLDDLCSRFVINIPKEERSDLIRIFFHIELAYWFYLDFYCAEHPVLKTCGIKDFSGQIFKHCPSLSGHAQDVEKIMGDLKSYKMSVPTYGAIMLDPDMKYCLLVQGFYTKASWGFPEGKINAEEGPEDCAVREVLEETGFDVKDLLKPDKYLEHQWNGQLTRLYIINGVPLSTKFQPHTQKEIKSLHWFPIDALPTHKKDLTSKMQLNMNPNCFFMAIPFVKSLRKWIDNKNTQQEAQRPKYQILNRNGTIAGKPRSLATQFDTGAFPGGQDQWMSKSSGRSRLCPDAWKNFKFDVEPILDCLPSYRRSLA
;
A
#
# COMPACT_ATOMS: atom_id res chain seq x y z
N MET A 1 4.73 -40.68 51.43
CA MET A 1 5.32 -41.30 50.21
C MET A 1 4.28 -41.23 49.10
N ASP A 2 3.74 -40.06 48.74
CA ASP A 2 4.39 -38.90 48.09
C ASP A 2 5.04 -39.25 46.74
N ALA A 3 4.22 -39.33 45.70
CA ALA A 3 4.69 -39.21 44.31
C ALA A 3 3.51 -38.96 43.34
N GLN A 4 2.63 -37.97 43.60
CA GLN A 4 1.61 -37.61 42.60
C GLN A 4 0.95 -36.23 42.81
N ASN A 5 1.73 -35.15 42.99
CA ASN A 5 1.27 -33.82 42.55
C ASN A 5 2.39 -32.75 42.56
N GLN A 6 3.31 -32.79 41.59
CA GLN A 6 4.22 -31.68 41.29
C GLN A 6 4.58 -31.72 39.81
N LYS A 7 3.62 -31.36 38.96
CA LYS A 7 3.86 -30.94 37.56
C LYS A 7 2.92 -29.78 37.21
N GLN A 8 3.08 -28.68 37.92
CA GLN A 8 2.70 -27.36 37.45
C GLN A 8 3.90 -26.43 37.67
N ASN A 9 4.14 -25.54 36.72
CA ASN A 9 5.22 -24.55 36.64
C ASN A 9 6.57 -25.04 36.10
N ALA A 10 6.58 -25.31 34.79
CA ALA A 10 7.75 -25.05 33.96
C ALA A 10 7.30 -24.38 32.65
N ALA A 11 6.61 -23.25 32.76
CA ALA A 11 6.62 -22.27 31.67
C ALA A 11 8.02 -21.67 31.67
N GLY A 12 8.88 -22.17 30.79
CA GLY A 12 10.23 -21.66 30.62
C GLY A 12 10.19 -20.17 30.34
N PHE A 13 10.75 -19.38 31.26
CA PHE A 13 11.12 -17.99 30.99
C PHE A 13 12.11 -18.01 29.83
N LEU A 14 11.65 -17.62 28.63
CA LEU A 14 12.56 -17.22 27.57
C LEU A 14 13.33 -16.00 28.10
N PRO A 15 14.67 -15.92 27.94
CA PRO A 15 15.45 -14.79 28.42
C PRO A 15 14.91 -13.51 27.79
N HIS A 16 14.61 -12.50 28.64
CA HIS A 16 14.09 -11.21 28.19
C HIS A 16 15.11 -10.61 27.22
N PHE A 17 14.72 -10.47 25.96
CA PHE A 17 15.55 -9.83 24.95
C PHE A 17 15.57 -8.32 25.22
N GLU A 18 16.75 -7.77 25.50
CA GLU A 18 16.95 -6.33 25.73
C GLU A 18 17.88 -5.73 24.67
N ILE A 19 17.43 -4.64 24.08
CA ILE A 19 18.21 -3.80 23.16
C ILE A 19 19.23 -3.04 24.01
N PRO A 20 20.52 -2.99 23.61
CA PRO A 20 21.53 -2.27 24.36
C PRO A 20 21.17 -0.79 24.58
N VAL A 21 21.45 -0.29 25.78
CA VAL A 21 21.11 1.08 26.22
C VAL A 21 21.60 2.14 25.23
N HIS A 22 22.85 2.04 24.75
CA HIS A 22 23.40 3.02 23.79
C HIS A 22 22.65 3.06 22.45
N VAL A 23 22.06 1.94 22.01
CA VAL A 23 21.21 1.89 20.82
C VAL A 23 19.87 2.56 21.10
N LEU A 24 19.28 2.31 22.27
CA LEU A 24 18.04 2.98 22.68
C LEU A 24 18.23 4.49 22.85
N ASP A 25 19.38 4.94 23.38
CA ASP A 25 19.73 6.36 23.49
C ASP A 25 19.81 7.02 22.11
N ASP A 26 20.51 6.40 21.16
CA ASP A 26 20.62 6.89 19.79
C ASP A 26 19.23 6.97 19.12
N LEU A 27 18.45 5.89 19.17
CA LEU A 27 17.10 5.85 18.57
C LEU A 27 16.16 6.88 19.20
N CYS A 28 16.16 7.02 20.54
CA CYS A 28 15.37 8.02 21.23
C CYS A 28 15.80 9.44 20.83
N SER A 29 17.11 9.72 20.75
CA SER A 29 17.61 11.04 20.36
C SER A 29 17.22 11.41 18.92
N ARG A 30 17.29 10.45 17.99
CA ARG A 30 16.97 10.66 16.58
C ARG A 30 15.48 10.84 16.33
N PHE A 31 14.66 9.99 16.92
CA PHE A 31 13.26 9.85 16.52
C PHE A 31 12.26 10.35 17.56
N VAL A 32 12.61 10.42 18.84
CA VAL A 32 11.62 10.64 19.92
C VAL A 32 11.79 11.97 20.65
N ILE A 33 12.99 12.26 21.14
CA ILE A 33 13.26 13.41 22.01
C ILE A 33 13.08 14.75 21.28
N ASN A 34 13.37 14.75 19.98
CA ASN A 34 13.41 15.96 19.15
C ASN A 34 12.12 16.21 18.34
N ILE A 35 11.05 15.45 18.57
CA ILE A 35 9.74 15.65 17.93
C ILE A 35 9.27 17.11 18.18
N PRO A 36 8.60 17.82 17.26
CA PRO A 36 8.04 19.15 17.54
C PRO A 36 7.06 19.14 18.72
N LYS A 37 6.98 20.23 19.50
CA LYS A 37 6.16 20.27 20.73
C LYS A 37 4.68 20.01 20.46
N GLU A 38 4.22 20.41 19.29
CA GLU A 38 2.85 20.29 18.78
C GLU A 38 2.45 18.81 18.61
N GLU A 39 3.41 17.93 18.31
CA GLU A 39 3.20 16.49 18.13
C GLU A 39 3.45 15.68 19.41
N ARG A 40 4.25 16.20 20.36
CA ARG A 40 4.64 15.49 21.59
C ARG A 40 3.49 15.18 22.55
N SER A 41 2.36 15.88 22.44
CA SER A 41 1.19 15.59 23.29
C SER A 41 0.32 14.45 22.76
N ASP A 42 0.55 13.99 21.53
CA ASP A 42 -0.23 12.93 20.89
C ASP A 42 0.59 11.63 20.82
N LEU A 43 0.20 10.65 21.64
CA LEU A 43 0.86 9.33 21.68
C LEU A 43 0.78 8.58 20.34
N ILE A 44 -0.23 8.87 19.51
CA ILE A 44 -0.34 8.29 18.16
C ILE A 44 0.76 8.86 17.27
N ARG A 45 0.99 10.18 17.33
CA ARG A 45 2.07 10.86 16.59
C ARG A 45 3.44 10.38 17.04
N ILE A 46 3.66 10.27 18.35
CA ILE A 46 4.90 9.69 18.89
C ILE A 46 5.09 8.26 18.37
N PHE A 47 4.04 7.45 18.31
CA PHE A 47 4.16 6.07 17.85
C PHE A 47 4.55 5.98 16.36
N PHE A 48 4.12 6.90 15.50
CA PHE A 48 4.62 6.96 14.11
C PHE A 48 6.15 7.12 14.07
N HIS A 49 6.72 7.96 14.93
CA HIS A 49 8.18 8.11 15.04
C HIS A 49 8.85 6.85 15.60
N ILE A 50 8.20 6.14 16.52
CA ILE A 50 8.67 4.85 17.03
C ILE A 50 8.66 3.76 15.95
N GLU A 51 7.68 3.75 15.05
CA GLU A 51 7.69 2.85 13.89
C GLU A 51 8.88 3.15 12.96
N LEU A 52 9.21 4.42 12.74
CA LEU A 52 10.41 4.80 11.98
C LEU A 52 11.69 4.32 12.67
N ALA A 53 11.78 4.51 13.99
CA ALA A 53 12.89 4.02 14.80
C ALA A 53 13.03 2.49 14.73
N TYR A 54 11.90 1.76 14.72
CA TYR A 54 11.87 0.31 14.58
C TYR A 54 12.44 -0.16 13.24
N TRP A 55 12.01 0.45 12.13
CA TRP A 55 12.56 0.13 10.82
C TRP A 55 14.05 0.49 10.72
N PHE A 56 14.44 1.63 11.27
CA PHE A 56 15.85 2.02 11.34
C PHE A 56 16.69 1.00 12.14
N TYR A 57 16.17 0.52 13.26
CA TYR A 57 16.80 -0.54 14.06
C TYR A 57 17.00 -1.83 13.25
N LEU A 58 15.98 -2.29 12.53
CA LEU A 58 16.09 -3.50 11.72
C LEU A 58 17.06 -3.32 10.54
N ASP A 59 16.97 -2.21 9.82
CA ASP A 59 17.68 -2.01 8.57
C ASP A 59 19.15 -1.60 8.73
N PHE A 60 19.50 -0.92 9.83
CA PHE A 60 20.86 -0.45 10.08
C PHE A 60 21.50 -1.22 11.24
N TYR A 61 20.90 -1.22 12.43
CA TYR A 61 21.51 -1.87 13.59
C TYR A 61 21.57 -3.40 13.47
N CYS A 62 20.44 -4.08 13.22
CA CYS A 62 20.43 -5.54 13.08
C CYS A 62 21.14 -6.01 11.80
N ALA A 63 21.15 -5.20 10.74
CA ALA A 63 21.81 -5.56 9.49
C ALA A 63 23.33 -5.43 9.57
N GLU A 64 23.85 -4.43 10.29
CA GLU A 64 25.30 -4.17 10.41
C GLU A 64 25.94 -4.92 11.60
N HIS A 65 25.16 -5.25 12.63
CA HIS A 65 25.64 -5.92 13.84
C HIS A 65 24.92 -7.26 14.09
N PRO A 66 25.47 -8.39 13.61
CA PRO A 66 24.84 -9.72 13.77
C PRO A 66 24.59 -10.17 15.22
N VAL A 67 25.21 -9.50 16.19
CA VAL A 67 25.01 -9.76 17.64
C VAL A 67 23.67 -9.20 18.13
N LEU A 68 23.12 -8.18 17.47
CA LEU A 68 21.82 -7.61 17.79
C LEU A 68 20.71 -8.50 17.24
N LYS A 69 19.72 -8.85 18.08
CA LYS A 69 18.59 -9.68 17.65
C LYS A 69 17.45 -8.81 17.12
N THR A 70 16.79 -9.28 16.09
CA THR A 70 15.51 -8.71 15.64
C THR A 70 14.42 -9.03 16.67
N CYS A 71 13.52 -8.08 16.92
CA CYS A 71 12.33 -8.28 17.75
C CYS A 71 11.09 -7.78 17.03
N GLY A 72 9.90 -8.11 17.55
CA GLY A 72 8.65 -7.57 17.04
C GLY A 72 8.44 -6.12 17.50
N ILE A 73 7.66 -5.36 16.75
CA ILE A 73 7.41 -3.94 17.03
C ILE A 73 6.78 -3.69 18.41
N LYS A 74 6.00 -4.65 18.94
CA LYS A 74 5.45 -4.59 20.30
C LYS A 74 6.56 -4.56 21.36
N ASP A 75 7.50 -5.50 21.26
CA ASP A 75 8.61 -5.62 22.21
C ASP A 75 9.58 -4.45 22.08
N PHE A 76 9.88 -4.04 20.84
CA PHE A 76 10.68 -2.85 20.55
C PHE A 76 10.08 -1.59 21.17
N SER A 77 8.79 -1.35 20.92
CA SER A 77 8.09 -0.16 21.45
C SER A 77 8.05 -0.20 22.96
N GLY A 78 7.78 -1.36 23.57
CA GLY A 78 7.82 -1.52 25.03
C GLY A 78 9.17 -1.12 25.63
N GLN A 79 10.28 -1.42 24.97
CA GLN A 79 11.62 -1.03 25.42
C GLN A 79 11.89 0.48 25.25
N ILE A 80 11.50 1.08 24.11
CA ILE A 80 11.60 2.53 23.89
C ILE A 80 10.76 3.32 24.91
N PHE A 81 9.53 2.89 25.17
CA PHE A 81 8.66 3.54 26.15
C PHE A 81 9.23 3.47 27.57
N LYS A 82 9.79 2.31 27.98
CA LYS A 82 10.46 2.18 29.28
C LYS A 82 11.73 3.00 29.39
N HIS A 83 12.50 3.09 28.31
CA HIS A 83 13.79 3.77 28.27
C HIS A 83 13.67 5.29 28.25
N CYS A 84 12.71 5.82 27.49
CA CYS A 84 12.52 7.26 27.33
C CYS A 84 11.73 7.85 28.53
N PRO A 85 12.32 8.74 29.36
CA PRO A 85 11.66 9.24 30.56
C PRO A 85 10.30 9.88 30.31
N SER A 86 10.14 10.61 29.20
CA SER A 86 8.88 11.27 28.82
C SER A 86 7.77 10.29 28.40
N LEU A 87 8.11 9.04 28.08
CA LEU A 87 7.16 8.01 27.67
C LEU A 87 6.95 6.91 28.74
N SER A 88 7.84 6.83 29.72
CA SER A 88 7.86 5.78 30.74
C SER A 88 6.53 5.61 31.49
N GLY A 89 5.79 6.71 31.73
CA GLY A 89 4.46 6.68 32.35
C GLY A 89 3.40 5.92 31.55
N HIS A 90 3.62 5.71 30.24
CA HIS A 90 2.71 5.01 29.33
C HIS A 90 3.21 3.62 28.93
N ALA A 91 4.28 3.12 29.55
CA ALA A 91 4.89 1.85 29.17
C ALA A 91 3.96 0.63 29.31
N GLN A 92 2.98 0.69 30.23
CA GLN A 92 1.98 -0.36 30.41
C GLN A 92 0.85 -0.28 29.36
N ASP A 93 0.67 0.88 28.73
CA ASP A 93 -0.41 1.15 27.78
C ASP A 93 0.00 0.89 26.31
N VAL A 94 1.23 0.46 26.05
CA VAL A 94 1.78 0.30 24.68
C VAL A 94 0.86 -0.51 23.78
N GLU A 95 0.29 -1.61 24.28
CA GLU A 95 -0.62 -2.46 23.50
C GLU A 95 -1.92 -1.74 23.16
N LYS A 96 -2.46 -0.94 24.08
CA LYS A 96 -3.63 -0.10 23.84
C LYS A 96 -3.29 0.98 22.81
N ILE A 97 -2.17 1.69 22.97
CA ILE A 97 -1.71 2.74 22.05
C ILE A 97 -1.51 2.17 20.64
N MET A 98 -0.95 0.97 20.51
CA MET A 98 -0.83 0.26 19.23
C MET A 98 -2.20 -0.06 18.61
N GLY A 99 -3.17 -0.47 19.42
CA GLY A 99 -4.56 -0.70 18.99
C GLY A 99 -5.22 0.59 18.49
N ASP A 100 -5.03 1.69 19.21
CA ASP A 100 -5.54 3.02 18.85
C ASP A 100 -4.87 3.52 17.55
N LEU A 101 -3.54 3.37 17.40
CA LEU A 101 -2.80 3.69 16.17
C LEU A 101 -3.28 2.86 14.98
N LYS A 102 -3.49 1.55 15.18
CA LYS A 102 -4.02 0.68 14.13
C LYS A 102 -5.39 1.17 13.68
N SER A 103 -6.26 1.51 14.63
CA SER A 103 -7.59 2.03 14.34
C SER A 103 -7.54 3.37 13.59
N TYR A 104 -6.64 4.28 14.01
CA TYR A 104 -6.36 5.53 13.30
C TYR A 104 -5.89 5.28 11.87
N LYS A 105 -4.87 4.44 11.68
CA LYS A 105 -4.35 4.10 10.35
C LYS A 105 -5.41 3.49 9.44
N MET A 106 -6.36 2.74 10.00
CA MET A 106 -7.47 2.15 9.27
C MET A 106 -8.57 3.16 8.93
N SER A 107 -8.67 4.30 9.63
CA SER A 107 -9.67 5.33 9.31
C SER A 107 -9.17 6.37 8.30
N VAL A 108 -7.85 6.44 8.05
CA VAL A 108 -7.27 7.37 7.07
C VAL A 108 -7.88 7.11 5.69
N PRO A 109 -8.49 8.14 5.06
CA PRO A 109 -9.04 8.03 3.73
C PRO A 109 -7.99 7.63 2.70
N THR A 110 -8.44 6.90 1.70
CA THR A 110 -7.63 6.46 0.57
C THR A 110 -8.15 7.01 -0.74
N TYR A 111 -7.23 7.42 -1.60
CA TYR A 111 -7.55 7.95 -2.92
C TYR A 111 -6.70 7.25 -3.97
N GLY A 112 -7.29 7.00 -5.12
CA GLY A 112 -6.66 6.24 -6.19
C GLY A 112 -7.42 6.34 -7.50
N ALA A 113 -7.16 5.41 -8.42
CA ALA A 113 -7.78 5.43 -9.74
C ALA A 113 -8.20 4.05 -10.26
N ILE A 114 -9.34 4.03 -10.97
CA ILE A 114 -9.74 2.95 -11.86
C ILE A 114 -9.27 3.34 -13.27
N MET A 115 -8.12 2.82 -13.68
CA MET A 115 -7.61 3.01 -15.04
C MET A 115 -8.25 2.01 -15.99
N LEU A 116 -8.92 2.53 -17.02
CA LEU A 116 -9.64 1.79 -18.05
C LEU A 116 -8.93 1.92 -19.40
N ASP A 117 -8.96 0.84 -20.17
CA ASP A 117 -8.54 0.87 -21.56
C ASP A 117 -9.50 1.73 -22.41
N PRO A 118 -9.12 2.11 -23.65
CA PRO A 118 -9.96 2.96 -24.50
C PRO A 118 -11.37 2.42 -24.76
N ASP A 119 -11.54 1.10 -24.83
CA ASP A 119 -12.84 0.45 -25.05
C ASP A 119 -13.63 0.24 -23.75
N MET A 120 -13.05 0.54 -22.58
CA MET A 120 -13.62 0.29 -21.25
C MET A 120 -14.01 -1.18 -21.02
N LYS A 121 -13.21 -2.11 -21.50
CA LYS A 121 -13.37 -3.57 -21.32
C LYS A 121 -12.44 -4.12 -20.25
N TYR A 122 -11.30 -3.47 -20.03
CA TYR A 122 -10.25 -3.87 -19.10
C TYR A 122 -9.99 -2.76 -18.08
N CYS A 123 -9.64 -3.16 -16.87
CA CYS A 123 -9.15 -2.25 -15.84
C CYS A 123 -7.79 -2.73 -15.31
N LEU A 124 -6.92 -1.79 -14.94
CA LEU A 124 -5.63 -2.11 -14.34
C LEU A 124 -5.82 -2.37 -12.84
N LEU A 125 -5.32 -3.52 -12.37
CA LEU A 125 -5.20 -3.83 -10.95
C LEU A 125 -3.73 -4.03 -10.57
N VAL A 126 -3.42 -3.71 -9.32
CA VAL A 126 -2.11 -3.92 -8.69
C VAL A 126 -2.19 -5.01 -7.64
N GLN A 127 -1.08 -5.72 -7.43
CA GLN A 127 -0.92 -6.73 -6.39
C GLN A 127 0.21 -6.33 -5.44
N GLY A 128 -0.09 -6.29 -4.15
CA GLY A 128 0.90 -6.00 -3.10
C GLY A 128 1.97 -7.08 -2.97
N PHE A 129 3.19 -6.66 -2.61
CA PHE A 129 4.36 -7.53 -2.46
C PHE A 129 4.22 -8.54 -1.32
N TYR A 130 3.72 -8.08 -0.17
CA TYR A 130 3.54 -8.90 1.02
C TYR A 130 2.18 -9.62 1.03
N THR A 131 1.15 -9.03 0.41
CA THR A 131 -0.21 -9.56 0.29
C THR A 131 -0.42 -10.23 -1.07
N LYS A 132 0.42 -11.23 -1.38
CA LYS A 132 0.57 -11.88 -2.71
C LYS A 132 -0.70 -12.43 -3.37
N ALA A 133 -1.82 -12.52 -2.68
CA ALA A 133 -3.07 -13.04 -3.22
C ALA A 133 -4.09 -11.95 -3.56
N SER A 134 -3.91 -10.72 -3.06
CA SER A 134 -4.90 -9.65 -3.19
C SER A 134 -4.56 -8.70 -4.33
N TRP A 135 -5.55 -8.48 -5.19
CA TRP A 135 -5.57 -7.51 -6.27
C TRP A 135 -6.56 -6.40 -5.93
N GLY A 136 -6.14 -5.16 -6.17
CA GLY A 136 -6.92 -3.96 -5.93
C GLY A 136 -6.63 -2.91 -6.99
N PHE A 137 -7.38 -1.82 -6.95
CA PHE A 137 -7.05 -0.63 -7.73
C PHE A 137 -5.85 0.08 -7.08
N PRO A 138 -5.03 0.79 -7.87
CA PRO A 138 -3.95 1.59 -7.30
C PRO A 138 -4.53 2.73 -6.47
N GLU A 139 -4.21 2.72 -5.17
CA GLU A 139 -4.75 3.64 -4.17
C GLU A 139 -3.86 3.68 -2.93
N GLY A 140 -3.83 4.83 -2.26
CA GLY A 140 -3.13 4.95 -0.99
C GLY A 140 -3.64 6.10 -0.14
N LYS A 141 -2.97 6.36 0.97
CA LYS A 141 -3.49 7.21 2.04
C LYS A 141 -3.17 8.68 1.76
N ILE A 142 -4.14 9.53 2.07
CA ILE A 142 -3.97 10.99 1.97
C ILE A 142 -2.93 11.50 2.98
N ASN A 143 -2.05 12.38 2.53
CA ASN A 143 -1.10 13.08 3.38
C ASN A 143 -1.75 14.31 4.04
N ALA A 144 -1.06 14.87 5.04
CA ALA A 144 -1.48 16.13 5.65
C ALA A 144 -1.47 17.25 4.59
N GLU A 145 -2.53 18.06 4.57
CA GLU A 145 -2.70 19.20 3.64
C GLU A 145 -2.74 18.84 2.15
N GLU A 146 -2.87 17.55 1.81
CA GLU A 146 -2.99 17.07 0.43
C GLU A 146 -4.46 17.06 -0.03
N GLY A 147 -4.73 17.41 -1.30
CA GLY A 147 -6.05 17.29 -1.90
C GLY A 147 -6.38 15.85 -2.33
N PRO A 148 -7.66 15.43 -2.37
CA PRO A 148 -8.08 14.13 -2.87
C PRO A 148 -7.53 13.77 -4.26
N GLU A 149 -7.54 14.73 -5.19
CA GLU A 149 -7.06 14.56 -6.56
C GLU A 149 -5.54 14.39 -6.60
N ASP A 150 -4.81 15.23 -5.86
CA ASP A 150 -3.36 15.18 -5.79
C ASP A 150 -2.87 13.86 -5.15
N CYS A 151 -3.56 13.40 -4.10
CA CYS A 151 -3.32 12.09 -3.50
C CYS A 151 -3.52 10.97 -4.53
N ALA A 152 -4.63 10.97 -5.28
CA ALA A 152 -4.87 9.95 -6.28
C ALA A 152 -3.79 9.94 -7.39
N VAL A 153 -3.37 11.12 -7.86
CA VAL A 153 -2.30 11.25 -8.86
C VAL A 153 -0.97 10.71 -8.33
N ARG A 154 -0.60 11.10 -7.11
CA ARG A 154 0.64 10.67 -6.47
C ARG A 154 0.67 9.16 -6.29
N GLU A 155 -0.36 8.57 -5.69
CA GLU A 155 -0.45 7.14 -5.41
C GLU A 155 -0.38 6.31 -6.70
N VAL A 156 -1.11 6.72 -7.75
CA VAL A 156 -1.07 6.03 -9.05
C VAL A 156 0.32 6.13 -9.68
N LEU A 157 0.97 7.28 -9.59
CA LEU A 157 2.33 7.46 -10.10
C LEU A 157 3.34 6.61 -9.32
N GLU A 158 3.24 6.54 -7.99
CA GLU A 158 4.11 5.74 -7.13
C GLU A 158 3.97 4.23 -7.42
N GLU A 159 2.74 3.73 -7.47
CA GLU A 159 2.46 2.30 -7.62
C GLU A 159 2.56 1.78 -9.06
N THR A 160 2.38 2.65 -10.06
CA THR A 160 2.31 2.22 -11.47
C THR A 160 3.34 2.89 -12.39
N GLY A 161 3.94 4.00 -11.97
CA GLY A 161 4.82 4.82 -12.81
C GLY A 161 4.10 5.60 -13.91
N PHE A 162 2.76 5.64 -13.89
CA PHE A 162 1.96 6.33 -14.90
C PHE A 162 1.33 7.60 -14.30
N ASP A 163 1.55 8.74 -14.94
CA ASP A 163 0.95 10.01 -14.52
C ASP A 163 -0.45 10.16 -15.11
N VAL A 164 -1.45 10.28 -14.23
CA VAL A 164 -2.87 10.45 -14.59
C VAL A 164 -3.36 11.88 -14.46
N LYS A 165 -2.51 12.85 -14.09
CA LYS A 165 -2.89 14.22 -13.77
C LYS A 165 -3.76 14.88 -14.83
N ASP A 166 -3.35 14.78 -16.09
CA ASP A 166 -4.06 15.41 -17.22
C ASP A 166 -5.32 14.64 -17.66
N LEU A 167 -5.48 13.40 -17.20
CA LEU A 167 -6.62 12.54 -17.51
C LEU A 167 -7.69 12.58 -16.41
N LEU A 168 -7.31 13.00 -15.20
CA LEU A 168 -8.18 13.02 -14.04
C LEU A 168 -9.29 14.06 -14.19
N LYS A 169 -10.51 13.63 -13.89
CA LYS A 169 -11.69 14.50 -13.84
C LYS A 169 -12.26 14.49 -12.42
N PRO A 170 -12.25 15.63 -11.71
CA PRO A 170 -12.65 15.68 -10.29
C PRO A 170 -14.08 15.19 -10.02
N ASP A 171 -14.98 15.28 -11.01
CA ASP A 171 -16.38 14.85 -10.91
C ASP A 171 -16.62 13.37 -11.29
N LYS A 172 -15.58 12.64 -11.72
CA LYS A 172 -15.68 11.25 -12.18
C LYS A 172 -14.96 10.31 -11.22
N TYR A 173 -15.68 9.87 -10.18
CA TYR A 173 -15.15 8.92 -9.22
C TYR A 173 -16.23 7.94 -8.73
N LEU A 174 -15.77 6.86 -8.09
CA LEU A 174 -16.59 5.98 -7.26
C LEU A 174 -16.10 6.05 -5.82
N GLU A 175 -17.01 5.98 -4.87
CA GLU A 175 -16.70 5.96 -3.45
C GLU A 175 -17.23 4.69 -2.79
N HIS A 176 -16.46 4.22 -1.82
CA HIS A 176 -16.89 3.19 -0.89
C HIS A 176 -16.50 3.61 0.52
N GLN A 177 -17.40 3.41 1.48
CA GLN A 177 -17.09 3.56 2.90
C GLN A 177 -17.23 2.23 3.61
N TRP A 178 -16.17 1.83 4.32
CA TRP A 178 -16.14 0.60 5.09
C TRP A 178 -15.49 0.85 6.46
N ASN A 179 -16.18 0.50 7.54
CA ASN A 179 -15.69 0.67 8.92
C ASN A 179 -15.13 2.08 9.23
N GLY A 180 -15.75 3.13 8.66
CA GLY A 180 -15.32 4.52 8.84
C GLY A 180 -14.15 4.96 7.96
N GLN A 181 -13.58 4.06 7.15
CA GLN A 181 -12.60 4.40 6.13
C GLN A 181 -13.32 4.79 4.84
N LEU A 182 -12.97 5.94 4.27
CA LEU A 182 -13.38 6.35 2.93
C LEU A 182 -12.33 5.88 1.91
N THR A 183 -12.79 5.27 0.83
CA THR A 183 -11.98 5.02 -0.37
C THR A 183 -12.66 5.67 -1.56
N ARG A 184 -11.94 6.55 -2.26
CA ARG A 184 -12.40 7.20 -3.49
C ARG A 184 -11.48 6.83 -4.64
N LEU A 185 -12.06 6.36 -5.73
CA LEU A 185 -11.35 5.98 -6.94
C LEU A 185 -11.82 6.82 -8.12
N TYR A 186 -10.93 7.63 -8.69
CA TYR A 186 -11.21 8.40 -9.90
C TYR A 186 -11.21 7.51 -11.14
N ILE A 187 -12.17 7.71 -12.04
CA ILE A 187 -12.29 6.90 -13.25
C ILE A 187 -11.46 7.54 -14.37
N ILE A 188 -10.37 6.86 -14.75
CA ILE A 188 -9.44 7.31 -15.78
C ILE A 188 -9.66 6.45 -17.02
N ASN A 189 -10.12 7.05 -18.11
CA ASN A 189 -10.41 6.33 -19.35
C ASN A 189 -9.40 6.66 -20.45
N GLY A 190 -9.06 5.68 -21.27
CA GLY A 190 -8.23 5.88 -22.46
C GLY A 190 -6.76 5.54 -22.27
N VAL A 191 -6.42 4.74 -21.26
CA VAL A 191 -5.04 4.29 -21.04
C VAL A 191 -4.75 3.11 -21.97
N PRO A 192 -3.79 3.20 -22.92
CA PRO A 192 -3.53 2.11 -23.85
C PRO A 192 -3.10 0.82 -23.14
N LEU A 193 -3.59 -0.34 -23.60
CA LEU A 193 -3.17 -1.64 -23.07
C LEU A 193 -1.66 -1.90 -23.22
N SER A 194 -1.01 -1.26 -24.19
CA SER A 194 0.43 -1.32 -24.43
C SER A 194 1.27 -0.42 -23.50
N THR A 195 0.63 0.33 -22.59
CA THR A 195 1.31 1.19 -21.62
C THR A 195 2.24 0.35 -20.75
N LYS A 196 3.49 0.78 -20.63
CA LYS A 196 4.49 0.13 -19.79
C LYS A 196 4.47 0.76 -18.40
N PHE A 197 4.00 0.00 -17.43
CA PHE A 197 3.99 0.40 -16.03
C PHE A 197 5.33 0.06 -15.36
N GLN A 198 5.87 0.99 -14.58
CA GLN A 198 7.12 0.86 -13.84
C GLN A 198 6.94 1.50 -12.45
N PRO A 199 6.57 0.72 -11.43
CA PRO A 199 6.42 1.22 -10.07
C PRO A 199 7.69 1.91 -9.60
N HIS A 200 7.55 3.07 -8.97
CA HIS A 200 8.69 3.78 -8.38
C HIS A 200 9.06 3.23 -7.00
N THR A 201 8.12 2.56 -6.33
CA THR A 201 8.33 2.04 -4.97
C THR A 201 8.94 0.63 -4.98
N GLN A 202 10.02 0.46 -4.21
CA GLN A 202 10.67 -0.84 -4.07
C GLN A 202 9.90 -1.73 -3.08
N LYS A 203 9.60 -2.98 -3.47
CA LYS A 203 8.97 -4.01 -2.63
C LYS A 203 7.56 -3.68 -2.12
N GLU A 204 6.84 -2.81 -2.80
CA GLU A 204 5.43 -2.52 -2.51
C GLU A 204 4.50 -3.21 -3.50
N ILE A 205 4.76 -3.07 -4.79
CA ILE A 205 3.98 -3.72 -5.86
C ILE A 205 4.73 -4.92 -6.42
N LYS A 206 4.07 -6.08 -6.43
CA LYS A 206 4.58 -7.32 -7.01
C LYS A 206 4.30 -7.41 -8.50
N SER A 207 3.09 -7.06 -8.89
CA SER A 207 2.63 -7.20 -10.28
C SER A 207 1.47 -6.26 -10.57
N LEU A 208 1.39 -5.84 -11.82
CA LEU A 208 0.29 -5.07 -12.39
C LEU A 208 -0.28 -5.86 -13.56
N HIS A 209 -1.59 -5.88 -13.69
CA HIS A 209 -2.22 -6.61 -14.78
C HIS A 209 -3.54 -5.98 -15.20
N TRP A 210 -3.82 -6.06 -16.50
CA TRP A 210 -5.11 -5.69 -17.06
C TRP A 210 -6.09 -6.85 -16.88
N PHE A 211 -7.22 -6.59 -16.22
CA PHE A 211 -8.27 -7.58 -16.00
C PHE A 211 -9.52 -7.22 -16.80
N PRO A 212 -10.15 -8.17 -17.51
CA PRO A 212 -11.46 -7.95 -18.11
C PRO A 212 -12.47 -7.62 -17.02
N ILE A 213 -13.18 -6.50 -17.16
CA ILE A 213 -14.11 -6.00 -16.14
C ILE A 213 -15.25 -6.98 -15.91
N ASP A 214 -15.72 -7.65 -16.96
CA ASP A 214 -16.77 -8.67 -16.90
C ASP A 214 -16.32 -9.97 -16.22
N ALA A 215 -15.01 -10.22 -16.17
CA ALA A 215 -14.44 -11.38 -15.50
C ALA A 215 -14.22 -11.17 -13.99
N LEU A 216 -14.36 -9.93 -13.50
CA LEU A 216 -14.24 -9.61 -12.08
C LEU A 216 -15.47 -10.07 -11.27
N PRO A 217 -15.27 -10.55 -10.03
CA PRO A 217 -16.39 -10.92 -9.17
C PRO A 217 -17.06 -9.68 -8.59
N THR A 218 -18.38 -9.73 -8.41
CA THR A 218 -19.17 -8.64 -7.80
C THR A 218 -19.43 -8.83 -6.31
N HIS A 219 -19.14 -10.02 -5.78
CA HIS A 219 -19.26 -10.38 -4.37
C HIS A 219 -18.43 -11.64 -4.08
N LYS A 220 -18.16 -11.95 -2.80
CA LYS A 220 -17.24 -13.04 -2.41
C LYS A 220 -17.65 -14.45 -2.87
N LYS A 221 -18.92 -14.67 -3.18
CA LYS A 221 -19.47 -15.95 -3.65
C LYS A 221 -19.60 -16.03 -5.17
N ASP A 222 -19.28 -14.95 -5.88
CA ASP A 222 -19.35 -14.85 -7.34
C ASP A 222 -18.22 -15.67 -7.98
N LEU A 223 -18.56 -16.78 -8.63
CA LEU A 223 -17.57 -17.69 -9.22
C LEU A 223 -17.06 -17.23 -10.60
N THR A 224 -17.50 -16.08 -11.12
CA THR A 224 -17.08 -15.55 -12.42
C THR A 224 -15.57 -15.55 -12.61
N SER A 225 -14.83 -15.00 -11.63
CA SER A 225 -13.36 -14.95 -11.67
C SER A 225 -12.70 -16.33 -11.61
N LYS A 226 -13.32 -17.30 -10.93
CA LYS A 226 -12.84 -18.68 -10.90
C LYS A 226 -13.03 -19.35 -12.26
N MET A 227 -14.13 -19.07 -12.94
CA MET A 227 -14.44 -19.68 -14.24
C MET A 227 -13.68 -19.03 -15.39
N GLN A 228 -13.50 -17.70 -15.37
CA GLN A 228 -12.90 -16.96 -16.48
C GLN A 228 -11.40 -16.68 -16.31
N LEU A 229 -10.93 -16.51 -15.06
CA LEU A 229 -9.54 -16.15 -14.76
C LEU A 229 -8.79 -17.26 -14.00
N ASN A 230 -9.47 -18.34 -13.62
CA ASN A 230 -8.92 -19.39 -12.74
C ASN A 230 -8.40 -18.83 -11.40
N MET A 231 -9.04 -17.78 -10.88
CA MET A 231 -8.65 -17.10 -9.65
C MET A 231 -9.78 -17.14 -8.60
N ASN A 232 -9.41 -17.25 -7.32
CA ASN A 232 -10.42 -17.23 -6.25
C ASN A 232 -11.01 -15.81 -6.13
N PRO A 233 -12.34 -15.66 -5.91
CA PRO A 233 -12.95 -14.34 -5.71
C PRO A 233 -12.32 -13.52 -4.56
N ASN A 234 -11.79 -14.19 -3.53
CA ASN A 234 -11.08 -13.54 -2.42
C ASN A 234 -9.81 -12.80 -2.89
N CYS A 235 -9.25 -13.16 -4.05
CA CYS A 235 -8.14 -12.42 -4.65
C CYS A 235 -8.53 -11.00 -5.06
N PHE A 236 -9.81 -10.70 -5.21
CA PHE A 236 -10.31 -9.38 -5.65
C PHE A 236 -11.05 -8.66 -4.52
N PHE A 237 -10.79 -9.01 -3.26
CA PHE A 237 -11.55 -8.48 -2.12
C PHE A 237 -11.58 -6.95 -2.08
N MET A 238 -10.48 -6.29 -2.44
CA MET A 238 -10.37 -4.83 -2.49
C MET A 238 -11.09 -4.21 -3.69
N ALA A 239 -11.15 -4.92 -4.82
CA ALA A 239 -11.82 -4.44 -6.03
C ALA A 239 -13.35 -4.65 -6.01
N ILE A 240 -13.82 -5.75 -5.41
CA ILE A 240 -15.24 -6.18 -5.35
C ILE A 240 -16.23 -5.04 -5.04
N PRO A 241 -15.99 -4.16 -4.02
CA PRO A 241 -16.92 -3.09 -3.69
C PRO A 241 -17.24 -2.13 -4.85
N PHE A 242 -16.32 -1.99 -5.80
CA PHE A 242 -16.44 -1.05 -6.91
C PHE A 242 -16.95 -1.68 -8.20
N VAL A 243 -16.81 -3.00 -8.40
CA VAL A 243 -17.08 -3.68 -9.67
C VAL A 243 -18.50 -3.43 -10.19
N LYS A 244 -19.51 -3.55 -9.33
CA LYS A 244 -20.91 -3.35 -9.75
C LYS A 244 -21.20 -1.90 -10.17
N SER A 245 -20.68 -0.94 -9.40
CA SER A 245 -20.84 0.49 -9.68
C SER A 245 -20.06 0.89 -10.94
N LEU A 246 -18.88 0.31 -11.15
CA LEU A 246 -18.06 0.51 -12.34
C LEU A 246 -18.80 0.04 -13.60
N ARG A 247 -19.33 -1.20 -13.61
CA ARG A 247 -20.10 -1.70 -14.75
C ARG A 247 -21.27 -0.79 -15.10
N LYS A 248 -22.05 -0.38 -14.08
CA LYS A 248 -23.17 0.55 -14.26
C LYS A 248 -22.72 1.90 -14.84
N TRP A 249 -21.57 2.42 -14.41
CA TRP A 249 -21.01 3.66 -14.94
C TRP A 249 -20.65 3.53 -16.43
N ILE A 250 -20.03 2.41 -16.81
CA ILE A 250 -19.65 2.10 -18.19
C ILE A 250 -20.90 1.97 -19.08
N ASP A 251 -21.91 1.22 -18.64
CA ASP A 251 -23.17 1.04 -19.37
C ASP A 251 -23.87 2.38 -19.66
N ASN A 252 -23.94 3.25 -18.65
CA ASN A 252 -24.52 4.59 -18.78
C ASN A 252 -23.75 5.44 -19.80
N LYS A 253 -22.42 5.39 -19.76
CA LYS A 253 -21.56 6.15 -20.68
C LYS A 253 -21.69 5.64 -22.11
N ASN A 254 -21.75 4.33 -22.31
CA ASN A 254 -21.98 3.73 -23.62
C ASN A 254 -23.35 4.13 -24.19
N THR A 255 -24.39 4.08 -23.38
CA THR A 255 -25.74 4.52 -23.77
C THR A 255 -25.78 6.00 -24.18
N GLN A 256 -25.08 6.87 -23.44
CA GLN A 256 -24.98 8.30 -23.79
C GLN A 256 -24.22 8.52 -25.11
N GLN A 257 -23.13 7.78 -25.34
CA GLN A 257 -22.40 7.85 -26.60
C GLN A 257 -23.25 7.36 -27.79
N GLU A 258 -24.01 6.27 -27.61
CA GLU A 258 -24.93 5.77 -28.64
C GLU A 258 -26.05 6.75 -28.95
N ALA A 259 -26.61 7.42 -27.94
CA ALA A 259 -27.64 8.44 -28.12
C ALA A 259 -27.12 9.67 -28.89
N GLN A 260 -25.84 9.99 -28.75
CA GLN A 260 -25.19 11.11 -29.45
C GLN A 260 -24.71 10.75 -30.86
N ARG A 261 -24.69 9.46 -31.24
CA ARG A 261 -24.29 9.06 -32.60
C ARG A 261 -25.33 9.54 -33.61
N PRO A 262 -24.91 10.20 -34.72
CA PRO A 262 -25.83 10.59 -35.77
C PRO A 262 -26.52 9.35 -36.35
N LYS A 263 -27.85 9.32 -36.26
CA LYS A 263 -28.66 8.27 -36.87
C LYS A 263 -28.71 8.51 -38.37
N TYR A 264 -27.82 7.86 -39.12
CA TYR A 264 -27.93 7.83 -40.57
C TYR A 264 -29.10 6.94 -40.97
N GLN A 265 -30.10 7.51 -41.64
CA GLN A 265 -31.13 6.74 -42.33
C GLN A 265 -30.55 6.23 -43.65
N ILE A 266 -30.44 4.91 -43.80
CA ILE A 266 -30.11 4.32 -45.09
C ILE A 266 -31.38 4.35 -45.94
N LEU A 267 -31.44 5.29 -46.88
CA LEU A 267 -32.46 5.34 -47.92
C LEU A 267 -32.13 4.27 -48.97
N ASN A 268 -33.09 3.39 -49.29
CA ASN A 268 -32.96 2.55 -50.48
C ASN A 268 -32.99 3.42 -51.75
N ARG A 269 -32.51 2.86 -52.87
CA ARG A 269 -32.50 3.50 -54.21
C ARG A 269 -33.85 4.12 -54.64
N ASN A 270 -34.94 3.69 -54.02
CA ASN A 270 -36.31 4.14 -54.30
C ASN A 270 -36.86 5.11 -53.23
N GLY A 271 -36.02 5.72 -52.38
CA GLY A 271 -36.44 6.72 -51.39
C GLY A 271 -37.23 6.17 -50.20
N THR A 272 -37.26 4.85 -49.99
CA THR A 272 -37.95 4.19 -48.87
C THR A 272 -36.98 3.79 -47.77
N ILE A 273 -37.40 3.94 -46.51
CA ILE A 273 -36.60 3.61 -45.32
C ILE A 273 -36.35 2.10 -45.29
N ALA A 274 -35.10 1.67 -45.45
CA ALA A 274 -34.72 0.29 -45.23
C ALA A 274 -34.66 0.00 -43.72
N GLY A 275 -35.10 -1.20 -43.31
CA GLY A 275 -35.17 -1.64 -41.92
C GLY A 275 -33.85 -1.59 -41.14
N LYS A 276 -33.96 -1.91 -39.83
CA LYS A 276 -32.96 -1.68 -38.77
C LYS A 276 -31.49 -1.85 -39.20
N PRO A 277 -30.60 -0.91 -38.80
CA PRO A 277 -29.19 -0.96 -39.15
C PRO A 277 -28.50 -2.19 -38.53
N ARG A 278 -27.83 -3.00 -39.37
CA ARG A 278 -26.91 -4.06 -38.93
C ARG A 278 -25.53 -3.42 -38.72
N SER A 279 -24.94 -3.57 -37.54
CA SER A 279 -23.59 -3.06 -37.29
C SER A 279 -22.56 -3.78 -38.16
N LEU A 280 -21.65 -3.03 -38.78
CA LEU A 280 -20.51 -3.52 -39.58
C LEU A 280 -19.43 -4.29 -38.77
N ALA A 281 -19.67 -4.60 -37.49
CA ALA A 281 -18.68 -5.17 -36.57
C ALA A 281 -18.43 -6.68 -36.73
N THR A 282 -18.95 -7.35 -37.77
CA THR A 282 -18.82 -8.81 -37.94
C THR A 282 -17.87 -9.23 -39.06
N GLN A 283 -16.87 -8.40 -39.37
CA GLN A 283 -15.87 -8.73 -40.40
C GLN A 283 -14.44 -8.48 -39.94
N PHE A 284 -14.01 -8.98 -38.77
CA PHE A 284 -12.59 -9.29 -38.58
C PHE A 284 -12.43 -10.56 -37.75
N ASP A 285 -11.69 -11.47 -38.35
CA ASP A 285 -11.45 -12.87 -38.00
C ASP A 285 -10.52 -13.00 -36.79
N THR A 286 -10.71 -14.12 -36.09
CA THR A 286 -9.93 -14.62 -34.96
C THR A 286 -8.48 -14.90 -35.35
N GLY A 287 -7.56 -14.05 -34.91
CA GLY A 287 -6.11 -14.26 -35.01
C GLY A 287 -5.51 -14.64 -33.64
N ALA A 288 -4.81 -15.77 -33.61
CA ALA A 288 -4.23 -16.42 -32.45
C ALA A 288 -3.37 -15.53 -31.53
N PHE A 289 -3.48 -15.80 -30.22
CA PHE A 289 -2.62 -15.28 -29.16
C PHE A 289 -1.15 -15.75 -29.33
N PRO A 290 -0.17 -14.84 -29.40
CA PRO A 290 1.21 -15.21 -29.14
C PRO A 290 1.47 -15.19 -27.64
N GLY A 291 1.67 -16.39 -27.06
CA GLY A 291 2.26 -16.53 -25.74
C GLY A 291 3.69 -15.97 -25.74
N GLY A 292 3.96 -15.02 -24.84
CA GLY A 292 5.30 -14.51 -24.56
C GLY A 292 5.79 -15.06 -23.24
N GLN A 293 6.81 -15.91 -23.30
CA GLN A 293 7.44 -16.62 -22.20
C GLN A 293 8.09 -15.71 -21.15
N ASP A 294 8.05 -16.20 -19.92
CA ASP A 294 8.85 -15.81 -18.77
C ASP A 294 10.36 -15.81 -19.08
N GLN A 295 11.05 -14.70 -18.86
CA GLN A 295 12.50 -14.74 -18.61
C GLN A 295 13.10 -13.44 -18.04
N TRP A 296 12.97 -13.17 -16.75
CA TRP A 296 13.87 -12.22 -16.07
C TRP A 296 14.25 -12.69 -14.66
N MET A 297 15.28 -13.54 -14.60
CA MET A 297 16.21 -13.58 -13.47
C MET A 297 17.51 -12.89 -13.90
N SER A 298 17.84 -11.74 -13.33
CA SER A 298 19.22 -11.29 -13.11
C SER A 298 19.27 -9.92 -12.41
N LYS A 299 19.65 -9.98 -11.13
CA LYS A 299 20.56 -9.08 -10.40
C LYS A 299 20.55 -7.59 -10.76
N SER A 300 20.04 -6.78 -9.83
CA SER A 300 20.66 -5.48 -9.50
C SER A 300 20.61 -5.26 -7.98
N SER A 301 21.78 -5.37 -7.38
CA SER A 301 22.11 -4.93 -6.03
C SER A 301 22.11 -3.41 -5.99
N GLY A 302 21.22 -2.81 -5.20
CA GLY A 302 21.17 -1.37 -4.99
C GLY A 302 20.09 -0.98 -3.99
N ARG A 303 20.38 -1.12 -2.70
CA ARG A 303 19.56 -0.58 -1.60
C ARG A 303 19.64 0.95 -1.63
N SER A 304 18.58 1.63 -2.06
CA SER A 304 18.34 3.04 -1.74
C SER A 304 16.90 3.42 -2.04
N ARG A 305 16.15 4.10 -1.19
CA ARG A 305 16.19 4.32 0.27
C ARG A 305 14.85 5.01 0.61
N LEU A 306 14.15 4.55 1.65
CA LEU A 306 13.04 5.24 2.32
C LEU A 306 13.58 6.37 3.23
N CYS A 307 14.43 7.24 2.70
CA CYS A 307 15.20 8.17 3.51
C CYS A 307 15.63 9.40 2.68
N PRO A 308 15.27 10.63 3.09
CA PRO A 308 15.74 11.86 2.46
C PRO A 308 17.27 11.92 2.42
N ASP A 309 17.85 12.44 1.33
CA ASP A 309 19.31 12.46 1.10
C ASP A 309 20.11 13.15 2.21
N ALA A 310 19.49 14.06 2.97
CA ALA A 310 20.10 14.76 4.10
C ALA A 310 20.61 13.82 5.21
N TRP A 311 20.11 12.59 5.32
CA TRP A 311 20.46 11.65 6.40
C TRP A 311 21.53 10.63 5.99
N LYS A 312 21.91 10.55 4.70
CA LYS A 312 22.96 9.62 4.26
C LYS A 312 24.35 9.98 4.82
N ASN A 313 24.53 11.24 5.21
CA ASN A 313 25.81 11.81 5.64
C ASN A 313 25.87 12.13 7.14
N PHE A 314 24.80 11.88 7.90
CA PHE A 314 24.78 12.15 9.34
C PHE A 314 25.41 10.96 10.10
N LYS A 315 26.69 11.09 10.42
CA LYS A 315 27.39 10.21 11.36
C LYS A 315 27.60 10.96 12.67
N PHE A 316 27.20 10.34 13.77
CA PHE A 316 27.50 10.85 15.10
C PHE A 316 28.95 10.50 15.41
N ASP A 317 29.80 11.51 15.60
CA ASP A 317 31.17 11.28 16.05
C ASP A 317 31.11 11.02 17.57
N VAL A 318 31.28 9.75 17.94
CA VAL A 318 31.08 9.27 19.31
C VAL A 318 32.33 9.51 20.16
N GLU A 319 33.50 9.70 19.56
CA GLU A 319 34.76 9.87 20.28
C GLU A 319 34.82 11.13 21.15
N PRO A 320 34.40 12.33 20.68
CA PRO A 320 34.43 13.54 21.51
C PRO A 320 33.48 13.47 22.72
N ILE A 321 32.44 12.65 22.63
CA ILE A 321 31.40 12.51 23.67
C ILE A 321 31.89 11.55 24.75
N LEU A 322 32.57 10.46 24.37
CA LEU A 322 33.20 9.54 25.32
C LEU A 322 34.36 10.20 26.08
N ASP A 323 35.10 11.11 25.43
CA ASP A 323 36.15 11.91 26.07
C ASP A 323 35.61 12.89 27.13
N CYS A 324 34.34 13.27 27.05
CA CYS A 324 33.69 14.19 27.98
C CYS A 324 33.00 13.50 29.17
N LEU A 325 32.93 12.16 29.20
CA LEU A 325 32.30 11.41 30.29
C LEU A 325 33.33 11.04 31.38
N PRO A 326 33.22 11.56 32.63
CA PRO A 326 34.21 11.34 33.70
C PRO A 326 34.41 9.87 34.09
N SER A 327 33.47 9.00 33.75
CA SER A 327 33.45 7.57 34.09
C SER A 327 34.39 6.70 33.26
N TYR A 328 34.95 7.19 32.14
CA TYR A 328 35.87 6.40 31.31
C TYR A 328 37.36 6.55 31.68
N ARG A 329 37.72 7.50 32.56
CA ARG A 329 39.11 7.68 33.05
C ARG A 329 39.56 6.69 34.14
N ARG A 330 38.76 5.69 34.49
CA ARG A 330 39.09 4.73 35.59
C ARG A 330 39.25 3.26 35.16
N SER A 331 39.33 2.95 33.87
CA SER A 331 39.62 1.60 33.38
C SER A 331 40.96 1.44 32.64
N LEU A 332 41.80 2.47 32.62
CA LEU A 332 43.17 2.41 32.07
C LEU A 332 44.20 3.08 32.99
N ALA A 333 44.18 2.73 34.27
CA ALA A 333 45.29 2.92 35.19
C ALA A 333 45.67 1.58 35.83
#